data_AF-A0A7Z0UZE6-F1
#
_entry.id   AF-A0A7Z0UZE6-F1
#
_cell.length_a   1.000
_cell.length_b   1.000
_cell.length_c   1.000
_cell.angle_alpha   90.00
_cell.angle_beta   90.00
_cell.angle_gamma   90.00
#
_symmetry.space_group_name_H-M   'P 1'
#
loop_
_entity.id
_entity.type
_entity.pdbx_description
1 polymer ?
#
loop_
_entity_poly.entity_id
_entity_poly.type
_entity_poly.pdbx_seq_one_letter_code
_entity_poly.pdbx_strand_id
1 'polypeptide(L)' 'MLQIKTSKDFDRDIRKIKLTTNLVEVLTCLSRSEALPAKYKDHALTGNWQGWRDCHVANDLVLI' A
#
# COMPACT_ATOMS: atom_id res chain seq x y z
N MET A 1 10.41 -13.36 -2.63
CA MET A 1 9.21 -12.55 -2.33
C MET A 1 9.05 -12.46 -0.83
N LEU A 2 8.83 -11.26 -0.30
CA LEU A 2 8.47 -11.02 1.09
C LEU A 2 7.09 -11.62 1.38
N GLN A 3 6.92 -12.13 2.59
CA GLN A 3 5.61 -12.59 3.07
C GLN A 3 4.73 -11.38 3.35
N ILE A 4 3.61 -11.26 2.64
CA ILE A 4 2.61 -10.22 2.90
C ILE A 4 1.82 -10.60 4.15
N LYS A 5 1.72 -9.67 5.09
CA LYS A 5 0.83 -9.75 6.25
C LYS A 5 -0.17 -8.61 6.19
N THR A 6 -1.43 -8.89 6.48
CA THR A 6 -2.51 -7.90 6.48
C THR A 6 -2.98 -7.62 7.91
N SER A 7 -3.51 -6.42 8.13
CA SER A 7 -4.21 -6.07 9.37
C SER A 7 -5.70 -6.40 9.24
N LYS A 8 -6.41 -6.46 10.38
CA LYS A 8 -7.87 -6.64 10.36
C LYS A 8 -8.61 -5.49 9.67
N ASP A 9 -8.08 -4.28 9.79
CA ASP A 9 -8.62 -3.10 9.11
C ASP A 9 -8.40 -3.20 7.61
N PHE A 10 -7.20 -3.60 7.17
CA PHE A 10 -6.91 -3.88 5.76
C PHE A 10 -7.90 -4.90 5.18
N ASP A 11 -8.08 -6.04 5.87
CA ASP A 11 -9.00 -7.09 5.40
C ASP A 11 -10.45 -6.59 5.31
N ARG A 12 -10.87 -5.68 6.20
CA ARG A 12 -12.21 -5.08 6.15
C ARG A 12 -12.34 -4.11 4.98
N ASP A 13 -11.31 -3.32 4.72
CA ASP A 13 -11.35 -2.27 3.72
C ASP A 13 -11.20 -2.84 2.31
N ILE A 14 -10.35 -3.85 2.12
CA ILE A 14 -10.19 -4.53 0.83
C ILE A 14 -11.47 -5.28 0.40
N ARG A 15 -12.34 -5.66 1.33
CA ARG A 15 -13.67 -6.24 1.00
C ARG A 15 -14.64 -5.21 0.42
N LYS A 16 -14.44 -3.92 0.73
CA LYS A 16 -15.28 -2.81 0.25
C LYS A 16 -14.73 -2.20 -1.03
N ILE A 17 -13.42 -2.26 -1.21
CA ILE A 17 -12.70 -1.66 -2.32
C ILE A 17 -12.54 -2.70 -3.44
N LYS A 18 -12.72 -2.30 -4.70
CA LYS A 18 -12.43 -3.20 -5.82
C LYS A 18 -10.91 -3.39 -5.94
N LEU A 19 -10.48 -4.64 -6.14
CA LEU A 19 -9.09 -4.92 -6.49
C LEU A 19 -8.80 -4.29 -7.86
N THR A 20 -7.90 -3.30 -7.88
CA THR A 20 -7.49 -2.59 -9.10
C THR A 20 -6.11 -3.05 -9.55
N THR A 21 -5.81 -2.85 -10.83
CA THR A 21 -4.48 -3.11 -11.39
C THR A 21 -3.40 -2.32 -10.66
N ASN A 22 -3.68 -1.07 -10.27
CA ASN A 22 -2.75 -0.24 -9.50
C ASN A 22 -2.42 -0.85 -8.13
N LEU A 23 -3.42 -1.36 -7.42
CA LEU A 23 -3.19 -1.98 -6.11
C LEU A 23 -2.38 -3.27 -6.25
N VAL A 24 -2.67 -4.07 -7.28
CA VAL A 24 -1.89 -5.29 -7.58
C VAL A 24 -0.44 -4.95 -7.95
N GLU A 25 -0.21 -3.90 -8.74
CA GLU A 25 1.13 -3.40 -9.09
C GLU A 25 1.92 -3.04 -7.83
N VAL A 26 1.34 -2.21 -6.95
CA VAL A 26 1.96 -1.80 -5.67
C VAL A 26 2.29 -3.00 -4.80
N LEU A 27 1.33 -3.90 -4.55
CA LEU A 27 1.55 -5.10 -3.73
C LEU A 27 2.62 -6.02 -4.33
N THR A 28 2.69 -6.12 -5.66
CA THR A 28 3.70 -6.92 -6.36
C THR A 28 5.10 -6.33 -6.15
N CYS A 29 5.28 -5.03 -6.37
CA CYS A 29 6.55 -4.35 -6.14
C CYS A 29 7.00 -4.50 -4.68
N LEU A 30 6.10 -4.26 -3.71
CA LEU A 30 6.39 -4.43 -2.29
C LEU A 30 6.79 -5.86 -1.95
N SER A 31 6.08 -6.86 -2.47
CA SER A 31 6.42 -8.28 -2.25
C SER A 31 7.77 -8.66 -2.85
N ARG A 32 8.27 -7.90 -3.84
CA ARG A 32 9.56 -8.15 -4.50
C ARG A 32 10.68 -7.28 -3.94
N SER A 33 10.40 -6.41 -2.96
CA SER A 33 11.32 -5.37 -2.48
C SER A 33 11.80 -4.44 -3.61
N GLU A 34 10.96 -4.20 -4.60
CA GLU A 34 11.24 -3.31 -5.72
C GLU A 34 10.80 -1.88 -5.39
N ALA A 35 11.44 -0.89 -6.01
CA ALA A 35 11.07 0.50 -5.85
C ALA A 35 9.66 0.76 -6.42
N LEU A 36 8.82 1.47 -5.67
CA LEU A 36 7.51 1.86 -6.16
C LEU A 36 7.64 2.96 -7.24
N PRO A 37 6.85 2.88 -8.32
CA PRO A 37 6.75 3.96 -9.29
C PRO A 37 6.40 5.31 -8.63
N ALA A 38 7.06 6.38 -9.06
CA ALA A 38 6.89 7.72 -8.48
C ALA A 38 5.44 8.25 -8.50
N LYS A 39 4.59 7.74 -9.41
CA LYS A 39 3.15 8.06 -9.49
C LYS A 39 2.39 7.76 -8.19
N TYR A 40 2.88 6.82 -7.38
CA TYR A 40 2.25 6.43 -6.12
C TYR A 40 2.62 7.30 -4.93
N LYS A 41 3.52 8.28 -5.10
CA LYS A 41 3.87 9.28 -4.07
C LYS A 41 4.19 8.66 -2.70
N ASP A 42 4.82 7.50 -2.70
CA ASP A 42 5.15 6.74 -1.50
C ASP A 42 6.13 7.51 -0.61
N HIS A 43 5.74 7.77 0.64
CA HIS A 43 6.54 8.54 1.59
C HIS A 43 6.42 7.98 3.01
N ALA A 44 7.44 8.22 3.84
CA ALA A 44 7.42 7.78 5.23
C ALA A 44 6.47 8.66 6.05
N LEU A 45 5.64 8.02 6.88
CA LEU A 45 4.82 8.71 7.86
C LEU A 45 5.64 9.11 9.10
N THR A 46 5.16 10.11 9.82
CA THR A 46 5.82 10.67 11.01
C THR A 46 4.88 10.61 12.24
N GLY A 47 5.42 10.93 13.42
CA GLY A 47 4.64 10.94 14.66
C GLY A 47 4.21 9.54 15.10
N ASN A 48 2.93 9.36 15.45
CA ASN A 48 2.39 8.07 15.90
C ASN A 48 2.47 6.97 14.84
N TRP A 49 2.67 7.34 13.58
CA TRP A 49 2.81 6.44 12.44
C TRP A 49 4.27 6.29 11.99
N GLN A 50 5.23 6.67 12.83
CA GLN A 50 6.65 6.45 12.56
C GLN A 50 6.92 4.97 12.28
N GLY A 51 7.59 4.69 11.16
CA GLY A 51 7.86 3.33 10.69
C GLY A 51 6.84 2.77 9.70
N TRP A 52 5.73 3.49 9.48
CA TRP A 52 4.77 3.22 8.40
C TRP A 52 5.05 4.11 7.19
N ARG A 53 4.42 3.77 6.05
CA ARG A 53 4.51 4.54 4.80
C ARG A 53 3.11 4.86 4.32
N ASP A 54 3.00 5.94 3.55
CA ASP A 54 1.77 6.37 2.89
C ASP A 54 1.98 6.31 1.37
N CYS A 55 1.26 5.38 0.73
CA CYS A 55 1.33 5.11 -0.70
C CYS A 55 -0.02 5.41 -1.37
N HIS A 56 -0.06 6.47 -2.19
CA HIS A 56 -1.24 6.90 -2.93
C HIS A 56 -1.48 6.03 -4.17
N VAL A 57 -2.24 4.95 -4.02
CA VAL A 57 -2.59 4.01 -5.10
C VAL A 57 -3.54 4.65 -6.13
N ALA A 58 -4.41 5.55 -5.68
CA ALA A 58 -5.26 6.42 -6.49
C ALA A 58 -5.56 7.73 -5.74
N ASN A 59 -6.28 8.67 -6.36
CA ASN A 59 -6.58 9.98 -5.75
C ASN A 59 -7.25 9.87 -4.37
N ASP A 60 -8.25 8.97 -4.24
CA ASP A 60 -8.97 8.70 -2.98
C ASP A 60 -8.66 7.30 -2.42
N LEU A 61 -7.48 6.73 -2.75
CA LEU A 61 -7.07 5.43 -2.24
C LEU A 61 -5.61 5.46 -1.79
N VAL A 62 -5.41 5.35 -0.49
CA VAL A 62 -4.10 5.29 0.16
C VAL A 62 -3.90 3.91 0.77
N LEU A 63 -2.70 3.36 0.60
CA LEU A 63 -2.22 2.16 1.28
C LEU A 63 -1.25 2.57 2.38
N ILE A 64 -1.52 2.10 3.59
CA ILE A 64 -0.68 2.24 4.80
C ILE A 64 -0.13 0.87 5.18
#